data_AF-E9FEB7-F1
#
_entry.id   AF-E9FEB7-F1
#
_cell.length_a   1.000
_cell.length_b   1.000
_cell.length_c   1.000
_cell.angle_alpha   90.00
_cell.angle_beta   90.00
_cell.angle_gamma   90.00
#
_symmetry.space_group_name_H-M   'P 1'
#
loop_
_entity.id
_entity.type
_entity.pdbx_description
1 polymer ?
#
loop_
_entity_poly.entity_id
_entity_poly.type
_entity_poly.pdbx_seq_one_letter_code
_entity_poly.pdbx_strand_id
1 'polypeptide(L)'
;RYAIAIMAFRMFFIGWTNIMGIQILIPHNKNREFMLSTTIPAVFSVGLNLLLIPPLGYIGASIVSVATEGLVWLIQLYFTRSYLKEVKIFPSMLKILLAALLMYGALYSVQAFMHFSSVVNVLIYSLLGFLVYGGLVLVLRVLDFQELKSVLKK
;
A
#
# COMPACT_ATOMS: atom_id res chain seq x y z
N ARG A 1 5.16 1.93 -19.52
CA ARG A 1 5.98 1.30 -18.45
C ARG A 1 6.19 2.24 -17.26
N TYR A 2 6.69 3.47 -17.45
CA TYR A 2 6.96 4.41 -16.35
C TYR A 2 5.74 4.79 -15.50
N ALA A 3 4.57 5.04 -16.11
CA ALA A 3 3.34 5.36 -15.38
C ALA A 3 2.90 4.25 -14.41
N ILE A 4 3.07 2.98 -14.79
CA ILE A 4 2.68 1.82 -13.97
C ILE A 4 3.60 1.70 -12.74
N ALA A 5 4.90 1.94 -12.91
CA ALA A 5 5.85 1.93 -11.80
C ALA A 5 5.55 3.05 -10.78
N ILE A 6 5.18 4.23 -11.28
CA ILE A 6 4.78 5.37 -10.43
C ILE A 6 3.46 5.07 -9.71
N MET A 7 2.49 4.46 -10.38
CA MET A 7 1.23 4.03 -9.76
C MET A 7 1.41 2.92 -8.72
N ALA A 8 2.38 2.02 -8.90
CA ALA A 8 2.69 1.00 -7.88
C ALA A 8 3.20 1.65 -6.58
N PHE A 9 4.00 2.72 -6.68
CA PHE A 9 4.46 3.47 -5.51
C PHE A 9 3.31 4.17 -4.79
N ARG A 10 2.30 4.65 -5.53
CA ARG A 10 1.06 5.21 -4.97
C ARG A 10 0.31 4.22 -4.06
N MET A 11 0.27 2.93 -4.43
CA MET A 11 -0.44 1.91 -3.63
C MET A 11 0.13 1.77 -2.21
N PHE A 12 1.43 1.99 -2.03
CA PHE A 12 2.03 1.99 -0.69
C PHE A 12 1.42 3.06 0.21
N PHE A 13 1.30 4.30 -0.28
CA PHE A 13 0.70 5.39 0.49
C PHE A 13 -0.78 5.15 0.76
N ILE A 14 -1.54 4.62 -0.20
CA ILE A 14 -2.97 4.31 -0.04
C ILE A 14 -3.21 3.31 1.09
N GLY A 15 -2.37 2.27 1.21
CA GLY A 15 -2.52 1.27 2.27
C GLY A 15 -2.44 1.89 3.66
N TRP A 16 -1.46 2.79 3.85
CA TRP A 16 -1.28 3.51 5.10
C TRP A 16 -2.38 4.54 5.36
N THR A 17 -2.79 5.31 4.35
CA THR A 17 -3.82 6.33 4.52
C THR A 17 -5.18 5.71 4.83
N ASN A 18 -5.45 4.50 4.36
CA ASN A 18 -6.65 3.76 4.73
C ASN A 18 -6.63 3.37 6.22
N ILE A 19 -5.54 2.80 6.72
CA ILE A 19 -5.40 2.44 8.14
C ILE A 19 -5.52 3.68 9.02
N MET A 20 -4.78 4.73 8.69
CA MET A 20 -4.70 5.93 9.52
C MET A 20 -6.01 6.74 9.46
N GLY A 21 -6.49 7.04 8.26
CA GLY A 21 -7.72 7.80 8.07
C GLY A 21 -8.97 7.04 8.52
N ILE A 22 -9.24 5.88 7.92
CA ILE A 22 -10.52 5.18 8.13
C ILE A 22 -10.51 4.38 9.43
N GLN A 23 -9.41 3.68 9.76
CA GLN A 23 -9.39 2.77 10.91
C GLN A 23 -8.99 3.44 12.23
N ILE A 24 -8.36 4.62 12.20
CA ILE A 24 -7.97 5.35 13.42
C ILE A 24 -8.75 6.66 13.57
N LEU A 25 -8.69 7.57 12.60
CA LEU A 25 -9.28 8.91 12.74
C LEU A 25 -10.81 8.91 12.82
N ILE A 26 -11.50 8.11 11.99
CA ILE A 26 -12.98 8.02 12.00
C ILE A 26 -13.52 7.49 13.34
N PRO A 27 -13.06 6.32 13.87
CA PRO A 27 -13.58 5.80 15.13
C PRO A 27 -13.23 6.67 16.35
N HIS A 28 -12.16 7.46 16.29
CA HIS A 28 -11.82 8.44 17.33
C HIS A 28 -12.58 9.77 17.18
N ASN A 29 -13.62 9.82 16.33
CA ASN A 29 -14.48 10.98 16.09
C ASN A 29 -13.73 12.22 15.59
N LYS A 30 -12.56 12.02 14.94
CA LYS A 30 -11.71 13.07 14.36
C LYS A 30 -11.98 13.28 12.87
N ASN A 31 -13.26 13.23 12.48
CA ASN A 31 -13.68 13.35 11.07
C ASN A 31 -13.21 14.65 10.40
N ARG A 32 -13.09 15.76 11.16
CA ARG A 32 -12.59 17.04 10.63
C ARG A 32 -11.12 16.96 10.20
N GLU A 33 -10.28 16.24 10.94
CA GLU A 33 -8.86 16.05 10.63
C GLU A 33 -8.70 15.12 9.40
N PHE A 34 -9.55 14.10 9.29
CA PHE A 34 -9.63 13.25 8.10
C PHE A 34 -10.03 14.05 6.85
N MET A 35 -11.07 14.89 6.95
CA MET A 35 -11.49 15.73 5.82
C MET A 35 -10.42 16.74 5.41
N LEU A 36 -9.76 17.41 6.36
CA LEU A 36 -8.64 18.31 6.04
C LEU A 36 -7.52 17.57 5.31
N SER A 37 -7.27 16.31 5.71
CA SER A 37 -6.25 15.49 5.10
C SER A 37 -6.57 14.99 3.68
N THR A 38 -7.82 15.09 3.23
CA THR A 38 -8.19 14.76 1.84
C THR A 38 -8.45 16.03 1.01
N THR A 39 -8.98 17.09 1.61
CA THR A 39 -9.25 18.36 0.93
C THR A 39 -7.96 19.10 0.54
N ILE A 40 -6.99 19.23 1.45
CA ILE A 40 -5.74 19.96 1.14
C ILE A 40 -4.98 19.31 -0.02
N PRO A 41 -4.78 17.97 -0.02
CA PRO A 41 -4.14 17.31 -1.15
C PRO A 41 -4.98 17.33 -2.42
N ALA A 42 -6.32 17.30 -2.32
CA ALA A 42 -7.17 17.41 -3.51
C ALA A 42 -6.97 18.75 -4.24
N VAL A 43 -6.95 19.87 -3.49
CA VAL A 43 -6.69 21.20 -4.07
C VAL A 43 -5.28 21.26 -4.66
N PHE A 44 -4.29 20.72 -3.95
CA PHE A 44 -2.91 20.64 -4.44
C PHE A 44 -2.80 19.80 -5.72
N SER A 45 -3.54 18.68 -5.78
CA SER A 45 -3.58 17.81 -6.95
C SER A 45 -4.16 18.50 -8.16
N VAL A 46 -5.23 19.28 -7.99
CA VAL A 46 -5.85 20.03 -9.10
C VAL A 46 -4.89 21.11 -9.60
N GLY A 47 -4.25 21.85 -8.69
CA GLY A 47 -3.27 22.89 -9.06
C GLY A 47 -2.06 22.33 -9.80
N LEU A 48 -1.47 21.24 -9.28
CA LEU A 48 -0.35 20.59 -9.94
C LEU A 48 -0.75 19.91 -11.25
N ASN A 49 -1.92 19.28 -11.34
CA ASN A 49 -2.40 18.70 -12.59
C ASN A 49 -2.54 19.77 -13.68
N LEU A 50 -3.12 20.93 -13.37
CA LEU A 50 -3.25 22.04 -14.32
C LEU A 50 -1.88 22.59 -14.79
N LEU A 51 -0.86 22.55 -13.94
CA LEU A 51 0.47 23.09 -14.24
C LEU A 51 1.39 22.07 -14.93
N LEU A 52 1.32 20.79 -14.56
CA LEU A 52 2.20 19.72 -15.05
C LEU A 52 1.61 18.91 -16.22
N ILE A 53 0.29 18.87 -16.43
CA ILE A 53 -0.29 18.19 -17.59
C ILE A 53 0.11 18.86 -18.91
N PRO A 54 0.10 20.21 -19.06
CA PRO A 54 0.48 20.85 -20.33
C PRO A 54 1.94 20.58 -20.76
N PRO A 55 2.96 20.63 -19.88
CA PRO A 55 4.35 20.38 -20.28
C PRO A 55 4.78 18.90 -20.28
N LEU A 56 4.20 18.04 -19.43
CA LEU A 56 4.71 16.67 -19.18
C LEU A 56 3.70 15.55 -19.49
N GLY A 57 2.48 15.89 -19.89
CA GLY A 57 1.43 14.93 -20.25
C GLY A 57 1.21 13.85 -19.19
N TYR A 58 1.26 12.58 -19.60
CA TYR A 58 1.02 11.42 -18.72
C TYR A 58 2.07 11.22 -17.62
N ILE A 59 3.31 11.66 -17.84
CA ILE A 59 4.39 11.57 -16.83
C ILE A 59 4.10 12.58 -15.71
N GLY A 60 3.69 13.79 -16.09
CA GLY A 60 3.24 14.83 -15.16
C GLY A 60 2.10 14.32 -14.27
N ALA A 61 1.03 13.80 -14.87
CA ALA A 61 -0.13 13.26 -14.13
C ALA A 61 0.26 12.15 -13.13
N SER A 62 1.21 11.29 -13.50
CA SER A 62 1.69 10.22 -12.62
C SER A 62 2.46 10.77 -11.42
N ILE A 63 3.34 11.76 -11.64
CA ILE A 63 4.09 12.43 -10.58
C ILE A 63 3.16 13.18 -9.63
N VAL A 64 2.19 13.93 -10.18
CA VAL A 64 1.20 14.64 -9.37
C VAL A 64 0.41 13.67 -8.51
N SER A 65 -0.02 12.54 -9.08
CA SER A 65 -0.76 11.51 -8.32
C SER A 65 0.04 10.98 -7.13
N VAL A 66 1.34 10.70 -7.31
CA VAL A 66 2.19 10.23 -6.22
C VAL A 66 2.48 11.32 -5.19
N ALA A 67 2.74 12.55 -5.65
CA ALA A 67 2.98 13.68 -4.76
C ALA A 67 1.75 14.01 -3.90
N THR A 68 0.56 14.02 -4.51
CA THR A 68 -0.71 14.18 -3.81
C THR A 68 -0.92 13.08 -2.77
N GLU A 69 -0.73 11.82 -3.15
CA GLU A 69 -0.92 10.69 -2.22
C GLU A 69 0.11 10.73 -1.07
N GLY A 70 1.36 11.11 -1.37
CA GLY A 70 2.39 11.33 -0.35
C GLY A 70 2.03 12.46 0.62
N LEU A 71 1.40 13.54 0.14
CA LEU A 71 0.88 14.61 0.99
C LEU A 71 -0.30 14.15 1.84
N VAL A 72 -1.24 13.38 1.29
CA VAL A 72 -2.32 12.76 2.09
C VAL A 72 -1.69 11.95 3.21
N TRP A 73 -0.74 11.08 2.89
CA TRP A 73 -0.06 10.24 3.87
C TRP A 73 0.67 11.04 4.94
N LEU A 74 1.43 12.08 4.59
CA LEU A 74 2.14 12.93 5.55
C LEU A 74 1.18 13.68 6.49
N ILE A 75 0.10 14.24 5.96
CA ILE A 75 -0.88 14.96 6.77
C ILE A 75 -1.58 13.99 7.73
N GLN A 76 -2.02 12.83 7.23
CA GLN A 76 -2.59 11.80 8.09
C GLN A 76 -1.55 11.35 9.13
N LEU A 77 -0.29 11.14 8.77
CA LEU A 77 0.77 10.73 9.71
C LEU A 77 0.93 11.73 10.83
N TYR A 78 0.91 13.01 10.50
CA TYR A 78 1.00 14.07 11.49
C TYR A 78 -0.16 14.04 12.49
N PHE A 79 -1.40 13.88 12.03
CA PHE A 79 -2.58 13.81 12.92
C PHE A 79 -2.63 12.49 13.71
N THR A 80 -2.28 11.38 13.06
CA THR A 80 -2.39 10.04 13.66
C THR A 80 -1.21 9.69 14.56
N ARG A 81 -0.12 10.47 14.57
CA ARG A 81 1.11 10.16 15.34
C ARG A 81 0.86 9.94 16.83
N SER A 82 -0.12 10.63 17.42
CA SER A 82 -0.48 10.47 18.83
C SER A 82 -1.08 9.09 19.09
N TYR A 83 -2.00 8.66 18.22
CA TYR A 83 -2.68 7.37 18.32
C TYR A 83 -1.77 6.22 17.88
N LEU A 84 -0.94 6.41 16.85
CA LEU A 84 0.05 5.43 16.38
C LEU A 84 1.08 5.06 17.46
N LYS A 85 1.38 5.96 18.41
CA LYS A 85 2.25 5.63 19.56
C LYS A 85 1.59 4.67 20.55
N GLU A 86 0.26 4.65 20.61
CA GLU A 86 -0.50 3.78 21.52
C GLU A 86 -0.72 2.38 20.92
N VAL A 87 -0.75 2.28 19.59
CA VAL A 87 -0.93 0.99 18.89
C VAL A 87 0.42 0.26 18.72
N LYS A 88 0.58 -0.88 19.38
CA LYS A 88 1.75 -1.78 19.25
C LYS A 88 1.73 -2.59 17.93
N ILE A 89 1.59 -1.94 16.78
CA ILE A 89 1.57 -2.58 15.44
C ILE A 89 2.96 -2.77 14.81
N PHE A 90 3.98 -2.09 15.33
CA PHE A 90 5.38 -2.20 14.87
C PHE A 90 5.89 -3.65 14.72
N PRO A 91 5.73 -4.56 15.71
CA PRO A 91 6.23 -5.92 15.57
C PRO A 91 5.49 -6.73 14.49
N SER A 92 4.17 -6.56 14.35
CA SER A 92 3.38 -7.24 13.31
C SER A 92 3.72 -6.70 11.92
N MET A 93 3.92 -5.39 11.79
CA MET A 93 4.38 -4.78 10.54
C MET A 93 5.74 -5.31 10.09
N LEU A 94 6.70 -5.44 10.99
CA LEU A 94 8.03 -5.96 10.64
C LEU A 94 7.96 -7.40 10.13
N LYS A 95 7.07 -8.23 10.69
CA LYS A 95 6.82 -9.58 10.17
C LYS A 95 6.21 -9.56 8.76
N ILE A 96 5.26 -8.65 8.49
CA ILE A 96 4.67 -8.48 7.15
C ILE A 96 5.74 -8.02 6.16
N LEU A 97 6.59 -7.07 6.55
CA LEU A 97 7.69 -6.57 5.72
C LEU A 97 8.69 -7.69 5.39
N LEU A 98 9.06 -8.52 6.39
CA LEU A 98 9.89 -9.70 6.20
C LEU A 98 9.23 -10.72 5.25
N ALA A 99 7.92 -10.99 5.41
CA ALA A 99 7.18 -11.88 4.53
C ALA A 99 7.19 -11.38 3.07
N ALA A 100 6.98 -10.08 2.86
CA ALA A 100 7.02 -9.45 1.54
C ALA A 100 8.42 -9.54 0.90
N LEU A 101 9.48 -9.32 1.69
CA LEU A 101 10.86 -9.41 1.22
C LEU A 101 11.24 -10.85 0.85
N LEU A 102 10.84 -11.83 1.65
CA LEU A 102 11.02 -13.25 1.34
C LEU A 102 10.25 -13.68 0.08
N MET A 103 9.01 -13.21 -0.08
CA MET A 103 8.23 -13.44 -1.30
C MET A 103 8.93 -12.86 -2.53
N TYR A 104 9.45 -11.64 -2.43
CA TYR A 104 10.20 -11.01 -3.51
C TYR A 104 11.45 -11.83 -3.89
N GLY A 105 12.22 -12.29 -2.91
CA GLY A 105 13.39 -13.15 -3.16
C GLY A 105 13.03 -14.49 -3.82
N ALA A 106 11.93 -15.11 -3.40
CA ALA A 106 11.44 -16.35 -4.02
C ALA A 106 11.02 -16.14 -5.47
N LEU A 107 10.24 -15.09 -5.75
CA LEU A 107 9.81 -14.74 -7.11
C LEU A 107 11.00 -14.39 -8.02
N TYR A 108 11.99 -13.66 -7.52
CA TYR A 108 13.21 -13.33 -8.25
C TYR A 108 14.02 -14.58 -8.61
N SER A 109 14.10 -15.54 -7.70
CA SER A 109 14.79 -16.82 -7.95
C SER A 109 14.08 -17.64 -9.03
N VAL A 110 12.74 -17.69 -9.02
CA VAL A 110 11.94 -18.35 -10.06
C VAL A 110 12.08 -17.66 -11.42
N GLN A 111 12.31 -16.35 -11.43
CA GLN A 111 12.51 -15.59 -12.65
C GLN A 111 13.75 -15.99 -13.45
N ALA A 112 14.78 -16.48 -12.77
CA ALA A 112 15.98 -16.98 -13.43
C ALA A 112 15.76 -18.30 -14.22
N PHE A 113 14.67 -19.03 -13.95
CA PHE A 113 14.41 -20.35 -14.54
C PHE A 113 13.29 -20.37 -15.60
N MET A 114 12.55 -19.28 -15.80
CA MET A 114 11.32 -19.25 -16.62
C MET A 114 11.51 -18.48 -17.94
N HIS A 115 11.76 -19.21 -19.03
CA HIS A 115 11.81 -18.70 -20.42
C HIS A 115 10.53 -19.03 -21.22
N PHE A 116 9.35 -18.70 -20.69
CA PHE A 116 8.07 -18.92 -21.37
C PHE A 116 7.44 -17.63 -21.91
N SER A 117 6.37 -17.78 -22.71
CA SER A 117 5.55 -16.68 -23.24
C SER A 117 5.03 -15.74 -22.14
N SER A 118 5.01 -14.44 -22.41
CA SER A 118 4.72 -13.35 -21.45
C SER A 118 3.42 -13.52 -20.67
N VAL A 119 2.37 -14.10 -21.28
CA VAL A 119 1.06 -14.26 -20.62
C VAL A 119 1.09 -15.37 -19.58
N VAL A 120 1.69 -16.52 -19.94
CA VAL A 120 1.80 -17.69 -19.04
C VAL A 120 2.71 -17.37 -17.86
N ASN A 121 3.77 -16.60 -18.11
CA ASN A 121 4.70 -16.18 -17.07
C ASN A 121 3.99 -15.33 -15.98
N VAL A 122 3.17 -14.35 -16.38
CA VAL A 122 2.40 -13.52 -15.43
C VAL A 122 1.43 -14.36 -14.58
N LEU A 123 0.75 -15.32 -15.20
CA LEU A 123 -0.17 -16.23 -14.52
C LEU A 123 0.54 -17.09 -13.46
N ILE A 124 1.68 -17.67 -13.83
CA ILE A 124 2.49 -18.50 -12.92
C ILE A 124 3.07 -17.65 -11.78
N TYR A 125 3.60 -16.45 -12.05
CA TYR A 125 4.07 -15.55 -10.99
C TYR A 125 2.96 -15.13 -10.02
N SER A 126 1.76 -14.87 -10.53
CA SER A 126 0.63 -14.48 -9.69
C SER A 126 0.23 -15.62 -8.74
N LEU A 127 0.14 -16.85 -9.25
CA LEU A 127 -0.18 -18.04 -8.46
C LEU A 127 0.93 -18.38 -7.45
N LEU A 128 2.20 -18.37 -7.88
CA LEU A 128 3.33 -18.61 -6.99
C LEU A 128 3.44 -17.53 -5.91
N GLY A 129 3.29 -16.26 -6.27
CA GLY A 129 3.31 -15.15 -5.32
C GLY A 129 2.21 -15.31 -4.26
N PHE A 130 1.00 -15.69 -4.68
CA PHE A 130 -0.11 -15.96 -3.76
C PHE A 130 0.20 -17.12 -2.79
N LEU A 131 0.71 -18.25 -3.30
CA LEU A 131 1.04 -19.42 -2.48
C LEU A 131 2.20 -19.14 -1.51
N VAL A 132 3.27 -18.49 -1.99
CA VAL A 132 4.45 -18.16 -1.19
C VAL A 132 4.09 -17.14 -0.11
N TYR A 133 3.37 -16.07 -0.46
CA TYR A 133 2.94 -15.06 0.51
C TYR A 133 1.96 -15.64 1.54
N GLY A 134 0.95 -16.40 1.08
CA GLY A 134 -0.01 -17.06 1.97
C GLY A 134 0.67 -18.02 2.94
N GLY A 135 1.60 -18.84 2.45
CA GLY A 135 2.40 -19.74 3.28
C GLY A 135 3.26 -19.01 4.29
N LEU A 136 3.97 -17.96 3.87
CA LEU A 136 4.83 -17.15 4.76
C LEU A 136 4.03 -16.43 5.85
N VAL A 137 2.87 -15.86 5.52
CA VAL A 137 1.98 -15.17 6.48
C VAL A 137 1.48 -16.14 7.56
N LEU A 138 1.16 -17.38 7.18
CA LEU A 138 0.77 -18.44 8.11
C LEU A 138 1.94 -18.91 8.99
N VAL A 139 3.11 -19.15 8.39
CA VAL A 139 4.32 -19.62 9.11
C VAL A 139 4.83 -18.57 10.08
N LEU A 140 4.83 -17.28 9.69
CA LEU A 140 5.27 -16.17 10.54
C LEU A 140 4.25 -15.81 11.64
N ARG A 141 3.12 -16.54 11.74
CA ARG A 141 1.98 -16.27 12.64
C ARG A 141 1.63 -14.78 12.67
N VAL A 142 1.51 -14.19 11.47
CA VAL A 142 1.06 -12.80 11.33
C VAL A 142 -0.46 -12.73 11.52
N LEU A 143 -1.19 -13.75 11.06
CA LEU A 143 -2.55 -14.06 11.51
C LEU A 143 -2.48 -15.28 12.43
N ASP A 144 -3.04 -15.17 13.63
CA ASP A 144 -3.19 -16.33 14.49
C ASP A 144 -4.25 -17.27 13.92
N PHE A 145 -4.01 -18.58 13.96
CA PHE A 145 -4.93 -19.59 13.40
C PHE A 145 -6.35 -19.48 14.00
N GLN A 146 -6.46 -18.91 15.20
CA GLN A 146 -7.71 -18.68 15.91
C GLN A 146 -8.54 -17.52 15.32
N GLU A 147 -7.91 -16.45 14.81
CA GLU A 147 -8.62 -15.35 14.15
C GLU A 147 -9.12 -15.74 12.76
N LEU A 148 -8.34 -16.55 12.04
CA LEU A 148 -8.74 -17.03 10.72
C LEU A 148 -9.96 -17.97 10.81
N LYS A 149 -9.99 -18.80 11.86
CA LYS A 149 -11.11 -19.70 12.15
C LYS A 149 -12.35 -18.97 12.69
N SER A 150 -12.20 -17.82 13.34
CA SER A 150 -13.33 -17.02 13.83
C SER A 150 -14.02 -16.22 12.72
N VAL A 151 -13.27 -15.75 11.72
CA VAL A 151 -13.83 -15.05 10.54
C VAL A 151 -14.54 -16.02 9.59
N LEU A 152 -14.00 -17.21 9.35
CA LEU A 152 -14.62 -18.24 8.50
C LEU A 152 -15.85 -18.92 9.12
N LYS A 153 -16.04 -18.77 10.43
CA LYS A 153 -17.19 -19.34 11.16
C LYS A 153 -18.33 -18.32 11.36
N LYS A 154 -18.20 -17.13 10.79
CA LYS A 154 -19.22 -16.10 10.73
C LYS A 154 -19.96 -16.18 9.40
#